data_AF-A0A494XM24-F1
#
_entry.id   AF-A0A494XM24-F1
#
_cell.length_a   1.000
_cell.length_b   1.000
_cell.length_c   1.000
_cell.angle_alpha   90.00
_cell.angle_beta   90.00
_cell.angle_gamma   90.00
#
_symmetry.space_group_name_H-M   'P 1'
#
loop_
_entity.id
_entity.type
_entity.pdbx_description
1 polymer ?
#
loop_
_entity_poly.entity_id
_entity_poly.type
_entity_poly.pdbx_seq_one_letter_code
_entity_poly.pdbx_strand_id
1 'polypeptide(L)' 'MAHFDPSPIVGPLYGVAGWLIGSVVFVYFALGAQGMTIEQREMLPRWILNRAICLSVAGVCAVFAGIKYAGWM' A
#
# COMPACT_ATOMS: atom_id res chain seq x y z
N MET A 1 -1.40 -11.39 34.50
CA MET A 1 -1.33 -11.33 33.03
C MET A 1 -1.83 -9.95 32.63
N ALA A 2 -0.95 -9.07 32.18
CA ALA A 2 -1.33 -7.71 31.82
C ALA A 2 -2.21 -7.76 30.55
N HIS A 3 -3.47 -7.39 30.69
CA HIS A 3 -4.39 -7.18 29.59
C HIS A 3 -3.90 -5.92 28.87
N PHE A 4 -3.10 -6.08 27.81
CA PHE A 4 -2.82 -4.99 26.89
C PHE A 4 -4.10 -4.77 26.10
N ASP A 5 -4.96 -3.87 26.57
CA ASP A 5 -6.04 -3.36 25.72
C ASP A 5 -5.35 -2.62 24.57
N PRO A 6 -5.41 -3.15 23.33
CA PRO A 6 -4.92 -2.38 22.19
C PRO A 6 -5.78 -1.13 22.15
N SER A 7 -5.17 0.01 22.47
CA SER A 7 -5.88 1.29 22.47
C SER A 7 -6.77 1.40 21.22
N PRO A 8 -7.99 1.93 21.34
CA PRO A 8 -8.98 1.95 20.25
C PRO A 8 -8.46 2.62 18.97
N ILE A 9 -7.36 3.37 19.08
CA ILE A 9 -6.68 4.11 18.02
C ILE A 9 -5.64 3.23 17.28
N VAL A 10 -4.95 2.31 17.96
CA VAL A 10 -3.80 1.60 17.40
C VAL A 10 -4.21 0.46 16.44
N GLY A 11 -5.26 -0.29 16.75
CA GLY A 11 -5.77 -1.35 15.86
C GLY A 11 -6.20 -0.86 14.46
N PRO A 12 -7.02 0.20 14.36
CA PRO A 12 -7.41 0.80 13.08
C PRO A 12 -6.24 1.39 12.30
N LEU A 13 -5.27 1.98 12.99
CA LEU A 13 -4.06 2.55 12.39
C LEU A 13 -3.26 1.48 11.65
N TYR A 14 -3.07 0.29 12.24
CA TYR A 14 -2.46 -0.84 11.53
C TYR A 14 -3.31 -1.31 10.35
N GLY A 15 -4.63 -1.26 10.49
CA GLY A 15 -5.59 -1.59 9.45
C GLY A 15 -5.57 -0.66 8.24
N VAL A 16 -5.16 0.60 8.40
CA VAL A 16 -5.04 1.63 7.34
C VAL A 16 -3.60 1.73 6.82
N ALA A 17 -2.60 1.58 7.71
CA ALA A 17 -1.18 1.66 7.38
C ALA A 17 -0.78 0.67 6.30
N GLY A 18 -1.31 -0.56 6.32
CA GLY A 18 -1.05 -1.55 5.26
C GLY A 18 -1.48 -1.08 3.87
N TRP A 19 -2.64 -0.41 3.76
CA TRP A 19 -3.14 0.13 2.50
C TRP A 19 -2.37 1.37 2.05
N LEU A 20 -1.96 2.23 3.00
CA LEU A 20 -1.11 3.38 2.71
C LEU A 20 0.27 2.94 2.19
N ILE A 21 0.91 1.99 2.87
CA ILE A 21 2.19 1.40 2.44
C ILE A 21 2.02 0.78 1.06
N GLY A 22 0.98 -0.02 0.83
CA GLY A 22 0.68 -0.60 -0.47
C GLY A 22 0.55 0.47 -1.56
N SER A 23 -0.23 1.52 -1.31
CA SER A 23 -0.41 2.63 -2.25
C SER A 23 0.92 3.30 -2.60
N VAL A 24 1.75 3.64 -1.62
CA VAL A 24 3.08 4.25 -1.83
C VAL A 24 3.99 3.33 -2.64
N VAL A 25 4.00 2.04 -2.32
CA VAL A 25 4.80 1.04 -3.06
C VAL A 25 4.36 0.97 -4.52
N PHE A 26 3.06 0.88 -4.79
CA PHE A 26 2.55 0.86 -6.17
C PHE A 26 2.80 2.17 -6.92
N VAL A 27 2.72 3.33 -6.27
CA VAL A 27 3.12 4.61 -6.89
C VAL A 27 4.61 4.62 -7.21
N TYR A 28 5.47 4.13 -6.31
CA TYR A 28 6.91 4.02 -6.57
C TYR A 28 7.21 3.14 -7.79
N PHE A 29 6.52 2.00 -7.92
CA PHE A 29 6.62 1.14 -9.11
C PHE A 29 6.08 1.83 -10.36
N ALA A 30 4.97 2.59 -10.27
CA ALA A 30 4.43 3.36 -11.39
C ALA A 30 5.38 4.46 -11.89
N LEU A 31 6.13 5.10 -10.98
CA LEU A 31 7.16 6.09 -11.34
C LEU A 31 8.37 5.47 -12.03
N GLY A 32 8.40 4.14 -12.18
CA GLY A 32 9.43 3.40 -12.89
C GLY A 32 10.53 2.86 -11.99
N ALA A 33 10.29 2.78 -10.66
CA ALA A 33 11.19 2.20 -9.67
C ALA A 33 12.66 2.62 -9.92
N GLN A 34 12.93 3.93 -9.85
CA GLN A 34 14.16 4.56 -10.36
C GLN A 34 15.48 4.02 -9.76
N GLY A 35 15.43 3.26 -8.66
CA GLY A 35 16.60 2.60 -8.05
C GLY A 35 16.74 1.10 -8.33
N MET A 36 15.90 0.52 -9.20
CA MET A 36 15.82 -0.92 -9.38
C MET A 36 16.79 -1.42 -10.45
N THR A 37 17.58 -2.44 -10.11
CA THR A 37 18.55 -3.03 -11.04
C THR A 37 17.84 -3.84 -12.14
N ILE A 38 18.53 -4.09 -13.25
CA ILE A 38 17.97 -4.86 -14.38
C ILE A 38 17.58 -6.28 -13.94
N GLU A 39 18.40 -6.96 -13.12
CA GLU A 39 18.08 -8.28 -12.55
C GLU A 39 16.81 -8.26 -11.69
N GLN A 40 16.65 -7.25 -10.83
CA GLN A 40 15.44 -7.10 -10.01
C GLN A 40 14.20 -6.85 -10.89
N ARG A 41 14.38 -6.19 -12.04
CA ARG A 41 13.31 -5.92 -13.01
C ARG A 41 12.85 -7.16 -13.74
N GLU A 42 13.73 -8.12 -13.98
CA GLU A 42 13.39 -9.41 -14.58
C GLU A 42 12.68 -10.35 -13.60
N MET A 43 12.96 -10.22 -12.29
CA MET A 43 12.25 -10.97 -11.24
C MET A 43 10.81 -10.50 -11.01
N LEU A 44 10.45 -9.30 -11.48
CA LEU A 44 9.10 -8.76 -11.30
C LEU A 44 8.17 -9.18 -12.44
N PRO A 45 6.89 -9.48 -12.12
CA PRO A 45 5.91 -9.78 -13.14
C PRO A 45 5.72 -8.56 -14.05
N ARG A 46 5.67 -8.80 -15.38
CA ARG A 46 5.53 -7.75 -16.40
C ARG A 46 4.35 -6.80 -16.17
N TRP A 47 3.33 -7.27 -15.45
CA TRP A 47 2.15 -6.48 -15.08
C TRP A 47 2.47 -5.35 -14.10
N ILE A 48 3.42 -5.54 -13.18
CA ILE A 48 3.87 -4.52 -12.21
C ILE A 48 4.72 -3.42 -12.87
N LEU A 49 5.27 -3.70 -14.06
CA LEU A 49 6.00 -2.70 -14.83
C LEU A 49 5.06 -1.82 -15.66
N ASN A 50 3.77 -2.16 -15.73
CA ASN A 50 2.78 -1.35 -16.40
C ASN A 50 2.29 -0.24 -15.46
N ARG A 51 2.74 0.98 -15.74
CA ARG A 51 2.42 2.18 -14.93
C ARG A 51 0.92 2.38 -14.71
N ALA A 52 0.10 2.07 -15.71
CA ALA A 52 -1.35 2.22 -15.63
C ALA A 52 -1.97 1.28 -14.59
N ILE A 53 -1.47 0.05 -14.49
CA ILE A 53 -1.94 -0.94 -13.51
C ILE A 53 -1.45 -0.58 -12.13
N CYS A 54 -0.19 -0.17 -11.98
CA CYS A 54 0.30 0.29 -10.67
C CYS A 54 -0.46 1.52 -10.16
N LEU A 55 -0.79 2.49 -11.02
CA LEU A 55 -1.61 3.63 -10.62
C LEU A 55 -3.05 3.25 -10.26
N SER A 56 -3.67 2.33 -11.00
CA SER A 56 -5.02 1.87 -10.66
C SER A 56 -5.04 1.12 -9.33
N VAL A 57 -4.09 0.22 -9.09
CA VAL A 57 -3.97 -0.49 -7.81
C VAL A 57 -3.61 0.46 -6.65
N ALA A 58 -2.74 1.44 -6.88
CA ALA A 58 -2.43 2.47 -5.89
C ALA A 58 -3.66 3.30 -5.52
N GLY A 59 -4.47 3.68 -6.52
CA GLY A 59 -5.74 4.38 -6.33
C GLY A 59 -6.75 3.54 -5.55
N VAL A 60 -6.90 2.26 -5.89
CA VAL A 60 -7.76 1.33 -5.14
C VAL A 60 -7.29 1.23 -3.69
N CYS A 61 -5.99 1.09 -3.43
CA CYS A 61 -5.46 1.06 -2.07
C CYS A 61 -5.76 2.36 -1.31
N ALA A 62 -5.63 3.52 -1.96
CA ALA A 62 -5.96 4.81 -1.34
C ALA A 62 -7.46 4.93 -1.01
N VAL A 63 -8.34 4.46 -1.91
CA VAL A 63 -9.79 4.43 -1.67
C VAL A 63 -10.13 3.50 -0.51
N PHE A 64 -9.56 2.30 -0.46
CA PHE A 64 -9.77 1.37 0.66
C PHE A 64 -9.26 1.93 1.99
N ALA A 65 -8.10 2.61 1.99
CA ALA A 65 -7.58 3.32 3.16
C ALA A 65 -8.57 4.40 3.62
N GLY A 66 -9.10 5.21 2.69
CA GLY A 66 -10.10 6.24 2.95
C GLY A 66 -11.41 5.67 3.50
N ILE A 67 -11.92 4.58 2.93
CA ILE A 67 -13.15 3.91 3.40
C ILE A 67 -12.94 3.34 4.81
N LYS A 68 -11.81 2.68 5.07
CA LYS A 68 -11.48 2.15 6.41
C LYS A 68 -11.35 3.25 7.44
N TYR A 69 -10.78 4.39 7.06
CA TYR A 69 -10.65 5.55 7.93
C TYR A 69 -11.99 6.24 8.18
N ALA A 70 -12.82 6.41 7.15
CA ALA A 70 -14.15 7.00 7.24
C ALA A 70 -15.15 6.12 8.00
N GLY A 71 -15.05 4.79 7.90
CA GLY A 71 -15.84 3.86 8.71
C GLY A 71 -15.38 3.77 10.17
N TRP A 72 -14.29 4.45 10.52
CA TRP A 72 -13.78 4.55 11.89
C TRP A 72 -14.07 5.91 12.55
N MET A 73 -14.32 6.96 11.76
CA MET A 73 -14.86 8.25 12.23
C MET A 73 -16.33 8.14 12.58
#